data_AF-A0A0P7ZGF1-F1
#
_entry.id   AF-A0A0P7ZGF1-F1
#
_cell.length_a   1.000
_cell.length_b   1.000
_cell.length_c   1.000
_cell.angle_alpha   90.00
_cell.angle_beta   90.00
_cell.angle_gamma   90.00
#
_symmetry.space_group_name_H-M   'P 1'
#
loop_
_entity.id
_entity.type
_entity.pdbx_description
1 polymer ?
#
loop_
_entity_poly.entity_id
_entity_poly.type
_entity_poly.pdbx_seq_one_letter_code
_entity_poly.pdbx_strand_id
1 'polypeptide(L)'
;MTLTRITATGTATIPPEIIDWLNLKPGDPINIAISPDGKVYLEPAPKAAQIDVRTLSGCLYDPDRKPVSLAEMEQAIVEGAGESM
;
A
#
# COMPACT_ATOMS: atom_id res chain seq x y z
N MET A 1 8.94 -16.65 12.80
CA MET A 1 7.68 -16.92 13.53
C MET A 1 7.98 -16.70 15.00
N THR A 2 7.34 -15.72 15.61
CA THR A 2 7.71 -15.22 16.94
C THR A 2 6.54 -15.48 17.89
N LEU A 3 6.80 -16.13 19.03
CA LEU A 3 5.77 -16.51 19.98
C LEU A 3 5.51 -15.37 20.96
N THR A 4 4.25 -14.97 21.11
CA THR A 4 3.81 -13.95 22.07
C THR A 4 2.58 -14.47 22.81
N ARG A 5 2.35 -13.98 24.03
CA ARG A 5 1.23 -14.40 24.89
C ARG A 5 0.25 -13.24 25.04
N ILE A 6 -1.04 -13.59 24.99
CA ILE A 6 -2.13 -12.67 25.27
C ILE A 6 -2.15 -12.36 26.78
N THR A 7 -2.22 -11.09 27.14
CA THR A 7 -2.36 -10.62 28.52
C THR A 7 -3.79 -10.82 29.03
N ALA A 8 -4.02 -10.69 30.34
CA ALA A 8 -5.36 -10.77 30.92
C ALA A 8 -6.35 -9.73 30.33
N THR A 9 -5.85 -8.64 29.75
CA THR A 9 -6.64 -7.60 29.09
C THR A 9 -6.97 -7.91 27.63
N GLY A 10 -6.57 -9.09 27.13
CA GLY A 10 -6.79 -9.48 25.72
C GLY A 10 -5.81 -8.83 24.74
N THR A 11 -4.70 -8.27 25.22
CA THR A 11 -3.70 -7.60 24.38
C THR A 11 -2.53 -8.53 24.10
N ALA A 12 -1.97 -8.50 22.89
CA ALA A 12 -0.72 -9.18 22.58
C ALA A 12 0.34 -8.15 22.19
N THR A 13 1.55 -8.27 22.74
CA THR A 13 2.66 -7.38 22.39
C THR A 13 3.25 -7.84 21.05
N ILE A 14 3.41 -6.89 20.12
CA ILE A 14 4.13 -7.11 18.87
C ILE A 14 5.64 -7.08 19.18
N PRO A 15 6.38 -8.17 18.89
CA PRO A 15 7.83 -8.22 19.11
C PRO A 15 8.58 -7.10 18.34
N PRO A 16 9.70 -6.59 18.88
CA PRO A 16 10.42 -5.46 18.29
C PRO A 16 10.92 -5.74 16.86
N GLU A 17 11.28 -6.99 16.55
CA GLU A 17 11.67 -7.41 15.20
C GLU A 17 10.56 -7.20 14.16
N ILE A 18 9.29 -7.35 14.55
CA ILE A 18 8.14 -7.15 13.65
C ILE A 18 7.83 -5.65 13.52
N ILE A 19 7.98 -4.89 14.61
CA ILE A 19 7.82 -3.43 14.61
C ILE A 19 8.82 -2.78 13.65
N ASP A 20 10.09 -3.20 13.72
CA ASP A 20 11.16 -2.71 12.86
C ASP A 20 10.92 -3.10 11.39
N TRP A 21 10.56 -4.36 11.15
CA TRP A 21 10.29 -4.86 9.80
C TRP A 21 9.10 -4.15 9.13
N LEU A 22 8.04 -3.87 9.89
CA LEU A 22 6.87 -3.11 9.41
C LEU A 22 7.06 -1.59 9.47
N ASN A 23 8.19 -1.11 9.99
CA ASN A 23 8.51 0.30 10.19
C ASN A 23 7.42 1.09 10.95
N LEU A 24 6.84 0.44 11.96
CA LEU A 24 5.76 1.00 12.78
C LEU A 24 6.32 1.94 13.85
N LYS A 25 5.62 3.06 14.07
CA LYS A 25 5.89 4.00 15.17
C LYS A 25 4.80 3.91 16.24
N PRO A 26 5.09 4.26 17.50
CA PRO A 26 4.07 4.38 18.53
C PRO A 26 2.94 5.33 18.06
N GLY A 27 1.71 4.82 18.03
CA GLY A 27 0.54 5.56 17.56
C GLY A 27 0.16 5.35 16.09
N ASP A 28 0.96 4.62 15.30
CA ASP A 28 0.57 4.27 13.93
C ASP A 28 -0.64 3.32 13.93
N PRO A 29 -1.64 3.55 13.06
CA PRO A 29 -2.78 2.66 12.92
C PRO A 29 -2.38 1.35 12.22
N ILE A 30 -2.97 0.24 12.65
CA ILE A 30 -2.73 -1.11 12.12
C ILE A 30 -4.09 -1.74 11.83
N ASN A 31 -4.23 -2.37 10.66
CA ASN A 31 -5.40 -3.18 10.34
C ASN A 31 -5.19 -4.61 10.83
N ILE A 32 -6.24 -5.18 11.41
CA ILE A 32 -6.27 -6.58 11.85
C ILE A 32 -7.38 -7.28 11.07
N ALA A 33 -7.00 -8.25 10.24
CA ALA A 33 -7.94 -8.99 9.39
C ALA A 33 -7.86 -10.49 9.67
N ILE A 34 -8.99 -11.18 9.52
CA ILE A 34 -9.07 -12.64 9.63
C ILE A 34 -9.29 -13.19 8.22
N SER A 35 -8.41 -14.09 7.78
CA SER A 35 -8.60 -14.76 6.51
C SER A 35 -9.61 -15.90 6.60
N PRO A 36 -10.11 -16.39 5.46
CA PRO A 36 -10.98 -17.57 5.42
C PRO A 36 -10.36 -18.83 6.03
N ASP A 37 -9.03 -18.94 6.03
CA ASP A 37 -8.31 -20.06 6.64
C ASP A 37 -8.11 -19.90 8.17
N GLY A 38 -8.71 -18.87 8.77
CA GLY A 38 -8.69 -18.63 10.22
C GLY A 38 -7.39 -18.01 10.73
N LYS A 39 -6.49 -17.60 9.84
CA LYS A 39 -5.27 -16.87 10.22
C LYS A 39 -5.59 -15.40 10.42
N VAL A 40 -4.90 -14.79 11.37
CA VAL A 40 -4.97 -13.35 11.64
C VAL A 40 -3.78 -12.67 10.97
N TYR A 41 -4.05 -11.62 10.21
CA TYR A 41 -3.07 -10.79 9.53
C TYR A 41 -3.03 -9.42 10.18
N LEU A 42 -1.81 -8.91 10.30
CA LEU A 42 -1.53 -7.56 10.75
C LEU A 42 -0.86 -6.84 9.59
N GLU A 43 -1.42 -5.71 9.19
CA GLU A 43 -0.84 -4.85 8.15
C GLU A 43 -0.82 -3.40 8.64
N PRO A 44 0.22 -2.61 8.33
CA PRO A 44 0.20 -1.18 8.56
C PRO A 44 -1.02 -0.59 7.86
N ALA A 45 -1.86 0.15 8.57
CA ALA A 45 -2.97 0.80 7.89
C ALA A 45 -2.39 1.80 6.88
N PRO A 46 -2.82 1.77 5.62
CA PRO A 46 -2.24 2.61 4.59
C PRO A 46 -2.35 4.08 5.01
N LYS A 47 -1.20 4.77 5.13
CA LYS A 47 -1.17 6.25 5.19
C LYS A 47 -1.88 6.86 3.98
N ALA A 48 -1.95 6.10 2.88
CA ALA A 48 -2.67 6.44 1.65
C ALA A 48 -4.18 6.57 1.82
N ALA A 49 -4.81 5.99 2.86
CA ALA A 49 -6.23 6.23 3.13
C ALA A 49 -6.51 7.70 3.57
N GLN A 50 -5.46 8.47 3.90
CA GLN A 50 -5.54 9.90 4.19
C GLN A 50 -4.85 10.78 3.15
N ILE A 51 -4.29 10.21 2.07
CA ILE A 51 -3.80 11.03 0.96
C ILE A 51 -5.00 11.28 0.06
N ASP A 52 -5.64 12.43 0.26
CA ASP A 52 -6.65 12.92 -0.67
C ASP A 52 -6.03 12.95 -2.07
N VAL A 53 -6.65 12.31 -3.06
CA VAL A 53 -6.11 12.20 -4.43
C VAL A 53 -5.78 13.56 -5.04
N ARG A 54 -6.44 14.64 -4.57
CA ARG A 54 -6.16 16.01 -5.02
C ARG A 54 -4.80 16.51 -4.52
N THR A 55 -4.25 15.97 -3.43
CA THR A 55 -2.88 16.30 -3.00
C THR A 55 -1.81 15.68 -3.88
N LEU A 56 -2.17 14.73 -4.75
CA LEU A 56 -1.27 14.13 -5.75
C LEU A 56 -1.24 14.92 -7.06
N SER A 57 -1.97 16.04 -7.15
CA SER A 57 -1.97 16.91 -8.32
C SER A 57 -0.56 17.38 -8.62
N GLY A 58 -0.09 17.14 -9.85
CA GLY A 58 1.25 17.54 -10.29
C GLY A 58 2.37 16.56 -9.94
N CYS A 59 2.11 15.46 -9.22
CA CYS A 59 3.14 14.44 -8.94
C CYS A 59 3.66 13.73 -10.22
N LEU A 60 2.89 13.78 -11.31
CA LEU A 60 3.28 13.24 -12.61
C LEU A 60 3.72 14.33 -13.60
N TYR A 61 3.81 15.59 -13.15
CA TYR A 61 4.29 16.68 -13.99
C TYR A 61 5.79 16.52 -14.22
N ASP A 62 6.17 16.56 -15.49
CA ASP A 62 7.55 16.56 -15.93
C ASP A 62 7.71 17.72 -16.93
N PRO A 63 8.60 18.69 -16.66
CA PRO A 63 8.73 19.91 -17.47
C PRO A 63 9.27 19.63 -18.88
N ASP A 64 9.97 18.52 -19.07
CA ASP A 64 10.57 18.10 -20.34
C ASP A 64 9.64 17.17 -21.16
N ARG A 65 8.49 16.78 -20.61
CA ARG A 65 7.51 15.90 -21.26
C ARG A 65 6.88 16.61 -22.44
N LYS A 66 7.18 16.10 -23.63
CA LYS A 66 6.57 16.57 -24.88
C LYS A 66 5.10 16.18 -24.95
N PRO A 67 4.22 17.08 -25.44
CA PRO A 67 2.84 16.70 -25.73
C PRO A 67 2.81 15.67 -26.85
N VAL A 68 1.90 14.71 -26.75
CA VAL A 68 1.61 13.72 -27.80
C VAL A 68 0.30 14.08 -28.48
N SER A 69 0.20 13.81 -29.77
CA SER A 69 -1.05 13.90 -30.52
C SER A 69 -2.01 12.77 -30.13
N LEU A 70 -3.29 12.97 -30.41
CA LEU A 70 -4.31 11.93 -30.21
C LEU A 70 -3.98 10.65 -31.02
N ALA A 71 -3.44 10.80 -32.23
CA ALA A 71 -3.05 9.67 -33.07
C ALA A 71 -1.89 8.87 -32.45
N GLU A 72 -0.88 9.54 -31.89
CA GLU A 72 0.23 8.88 -31.17
C GLU A 72 -0.27 8.16 -29.91
N MET A 73 -1.26 8.74 -29.21
CA MET A 73 -1.89 8.10 -28.06
C MET A 73 -2.68 6.84 -28.47
N GLU A 74 -3.50 6.92 -29.52
CA GLU A 74 -4.24 5.76 -30.05
C GLU A 74 -3.30 4.64 -30.49
N GLN A 75 -2.20 4.98 -31.17
CA GLN A 75 -1.21 4.01 -31.58
C GLN A 75 -0.58 3.29 -30.38
N ALA A 76 -0.18 4.04 -29.34
CA ALA A 76 0.38 3.46 -28.12
C ALA A 76 -0.62 2.55 -27.37
N ILE A 77 -1.92 2.88 -27.39
CA ILE A 77 -2.96 2.02 -26.81
C ILE A 77 -3.06 0.70 -27.57
N VAL A 78 -3.04 0.73 -28.91
CA VAL A 78 -3.11 -0.47 -29.75
C VAL A 78 -1.86 -1.33 -29.56
N GLU A 79 -0.68 -0.73 -29.53
CA GLU A 79 0.59 -1.42 -29.29
C GLU A 79 0.60 -2.11 -27.91
N GLY A 80 0.25 -1.39 -26.84
CA GLY A 80 0.23 -1.93 -25.48
C GLY A 80 -0.86 -2.99 -25.23
N ALA A 81 -1.99 -2.90 -25.93
CA ALA A 81 -3.03 -3.93 -25.88
C ALA A 81 -2.60 -5.24 -26.55
N GLY A 82 -1.70 -5.19 -27.54
CA GLY A 82 -1.13 -6.37 -28.20
C GLY A 82 -0.13 -7.14 -27.35
N GLU A 83 0.51 -6.49 -26.36
CA GLU A 83 1.51 -7.09 -25.47
C GLU A 83 0.92 -7.79 -24.23
N SER A 84 -0.40 -7.71 -24.03
CA SER A 84 -1.11 -8.32 -22.90
C SER A 84 -1.86 -9.62 -23.23
N MET A 85 -1.58 -10.26 -24.38
CA MET A 85 -2.13 -11.58 -24.76
C MET A 85 -1.07 -12.66 -24.86
#